data_AF-A0A3N5TYC0-F1
#
_entry.id   AF-A0A3N5TYC0-F1
#
_cell.length_a   1.000
_cell.length_b   1.000
_cell.length_c   1.000
_cell.angle_alpha   90.00
_cell.angle_beta   90.00
_cell.angle_gamma   90.00
#
_symmetry.space_group_name_H-M   'P 1'
#
loop_
_entity.id
_entity.type
_entity.pdbx_description
1 polymer ?
#
loop_
_entity_poly.entity_id
_entity_poly.type
_entity_poly.pdbx_seq_one_letter_code
_entity_poly.pdbx_strand_id
1 'polypeptide(L)' 'MSQDDGNSPAGVKHASVINIPLKSGNTTSGFLRLKDRRENHFSKTDMELFESIARPLGISLSNQRAQAALRERVK' A
#
# COMPACT_ATOMS: atom_id res chain seq x y z
N MET A 1 13.20 1.02 16.59
CA MET A 1 12.52 0.08 15.66
C MET A 1 12.63 0.63 14.26
N SER A 2 13.76 0.39 13.60
CA SER A 2 13.91 0.65 12.17
C SER A 2 13.47 -0.63 11.46
N GLN A 3 12.25 -0.65 10.92
CA GLN A 3 11.84 -1.71 10.01
C GLN A 3 12.66 -1.58 8.73
N ASP A 4 13.71 -2.38 8.67
CA ASP A 4 14.51 -2.62 7.48
C ASP A 4 13.73 -3.57 6.57
N ASP A 5 13.15 -3.01 5.51
CA ASP A 5 12.31 -3.72 4.55
C ASP A 5 13.16 -4.45 3.48
N GLY A 6 14.26 -5.11 3.86
CA GLY A 6 14.98 -6.17 3.11
C GLY A 6 15.34 -5.99 1.62
N ASN A 7 15.08 -4.84 1.00
CA ASN A 7 15.18 -4.62 -0.46
C ASN A 7 15.66 -3.20 -0.83
N SER A 8 16.24 -2.46 0.12
CA SER A 8 16.92 -1.20 -0.18
C SER A 8 18.42 -1.47 -0.32
N PRO A 9 19.10 -1.04 -1.40
CA PRO A 9 20.56 -1.08 -1.44
C PRO A 9 21.06 -0.32 -0.21
N ALA A 10 21.94 -0.98 0.55
CA ALA A 10 22.42 -0.51 1.85
C ALA A 10 22.78 0.98 1.78
N GLY A 11 22.04 1.81 2.53
CA GLY A 11 22.34 3.24 2.70
C GLY A 11 21.26 4.23 2.23
N VAL A 12 20.14 3.79 1.63
CA VAL A 12 19.05 4.73 1.32
C VAL A 12 18.17 4.98 2.54
N LYS A 13 18.54 5.99 3.34
CA LYS A 13 17.67 6.48 4.42
C LYS A 13 16.44 7.16 3.80
N HIS A 14 15.28 6.56 3.99
CA HIS A 14 14.01 7.24 3.74
C HIS A 14 13.69 8.10 4.95
N ALA A 15 13.52 9.40 4.73
CA ALA A 15 13.30 10.36 5.80
C ALA A 15 11.81 10.69 6.00
N SER A 16 10.94 10.24 5.09
CA SER A 16 9.50 10.18 5.31
C SER A 16 8.87 8.97 4.64
N VAL A 17 7.83 8.42 5.28
CA VAL A 17 7.07 7.25 4.79
C VAL A 17 5.60 7.44 5.15
N ILE A 18 4.71 7.14 4.20
CA ILE A 18 3.28 6.98 4.46
C ILE A 18 2.82 5.57 4.06
N ASN A 19 1.90 5.01 4.85
CA ASN A 19 1.29 3.71 4.58
C ASN A 19 -0.21 3.91 4.45
N ILE A 20 -0.75 3.61 3.28
CA ILE A 20 -2.15 3.86 2.96
C ILE A 20 -2.86 2.51 2.81
N PRO A 21 -3.90 2.23 3.62
CA PRO A 21 -4.59 0.96 3.58
C PRO A 21 -5.38 0.79 2.28
N LEU A 22 -5.19 -0.34 1.61
CA LEU A 22 -5.98 -0.77 0.46
C LEU A 22 -7.26 -1.44 0.97
N LYS A 23 -8.32 -0.66 1.13
CA LYS A 23 -9.60 -1.10 1.72
C LYS A 23 -10.58 -1.62 0.67
N SER A 24 -11.32 -2.66 1.03
CA SER A 24 -12.52 -3.15 0.33
C SER A 24 -13.60 -3.37 1.37
N GLY A 25 -14.58 -2.45 1.44
CA GLY A 25 -15.53 -2.40 2.55
C GLY A 25 -14.81 -2.21 3.89
N ASN A 26 -15.06 -3.11 4.84
CA ASN A 26 -14.43 -3.11 6.17
C ASN A 26 -13.11 -3.89 6.23
N THR A 27 -12.69 -4.52 5.11
CA THR A 27 -11.49 -5.36 5.07
C THR A 27 -10.32 -4.59 4.48
N THR A 28 -9.14 -4.72 5.09
CA THR A 28 -7.88 -4.20 4.54
C THR A 28 -7.13 -5.34 3.85
N SER A 29 -6.96 -5.24 2.54
CA SER A 29 -6.30 -6.27 1.71
C SER A 29 -4.77 -6.10 1.66
N GLY A 30 -4.26 -4.93 2.04
CA GLY A 30 -2.83 -4.61 2.03
C GLY A 30 -2.58 -3.12 2.26
N PHE A 31 -1.36 -2.68 2.00
CA PHE A 31 -0.94 -1.28 2.12
C PHE A 31 -0.22 -0.81 0.86
N LEU A 32 -0.54 0.41 0.41
CA LEU A 32 0.29 1.19 -0.51
C LEU A 32 1.31 1.98 0.32
N ARG A 33 2.59 1.63 0.20
CA ARG A 33 3.69 2.29 0.93
C ARG A 33 4.41 3.26 0.00
N LEU A 34 4.45 4.53 0.38
CA LEU A 34 5.18 5.58 -0.33
C LEU A 34 6.31 6.06 0.56
N LYS A 35 7.52 6.17 0.00
CA LYS A 35 8.72 6.58 0.72
C LYS A 35 9.40 7.71 -0.04
N ASP A 36 9.89 8.70 0.69
CA ASP A 36 10.72 9.78 0.14
C ASP A 36 12.01 9.91 0.96
N ARG A 37 13.05 10.46 0.34
CA ARG A 37 14.34 10.75 0.98
C ARG A 37 14.32 12.06 1.77
N ARG A 38 13.37 12.95 1.47
CA ARG A 38 13.14 14.23 2.16
C ARG A 38 12.29 14.02 3.41
N GLU A 39 12.60 14.77 4.46
CA GLU A 39 11.77 14.81 5.67
C GLU A 39 10.45 15.54 5.40
N ASN A 40 9.38 15.10 6.06
CA ASN A 40 8.05 15.73 6.02
C ASN A 40 7.53 16.02 4.60
N HIS A 41 7.86 15.17 3.62
CA HIS A 41 7.53 15.44 2.22
C HIS A 41 6.01 15.37 1.93
N PHE A 42 5.31 14.48 2.62
CA PHE A 42 3.89 14.23 2.36
C PHE A 42 3.01 15.21 3.13
N SER A 43 2.28 16.04 2.39
CA SER A 43 1.25 16.93 2.92
C SER A 43 -0.07 16.20 3.14
N LYS A 44 -1.02 16.87 3.81
CA LYS A 44 -2.39 16.36 3.96
C LYS A 44 -3.08 16.17 2.60
N THR A 45 -2.89 17.10 1.67
CA THR A 45 -3.42 17.00 0.31
C THR A 45 -2.86 15.78 -0.43
N ASP A 46 -1.57 15.48 -0.24
CA ASP A 46 -0.97 14.28 -0.82
C ASP A 46 -1.61 13.01 -0.24
N MET A 47 -1.83 12.97 1.08
CA MET A 47 -2.50 11.85 1.72
C MET A 47 -3.93 11.64 1.18
N GLU A 48 -4.71 12.71 1.05
CA GLU A 48 -6.08 12.65 0.49
C GLU A 48 -6.08 12.16 -0.96
N LEU A 49 -5.13 12.64 -1.79
CA LEU A 49 -4.94 12.16 -3.15
C LEU A 49 -4.63 10.67 -3.17
N PHE A 50 -3.64 10.23 -2.40
CA PHE A 50 -3.23 8.84 -2.40
C PHE A 50 -4.29 7.91 -1.79
N GLU A 51 -5.08 8.36 -0.82
CA GLU A 51 -6.26 7.64 -0.33
C GLU A 51 -7.32 7.46 -1.42
N SER A 52 -7.56 8.51 -2.23
CA SER A 52 -8.48 8.45 -3.36
C SER A 52 -8.05 7.40 -4.40
N ILE A 53 -6.75 7.24 -4.61
CA ILE A 53 -6.15 6.24 -5.51
C ILE A 53 -6.17 4.84 -4.86
N ALA A 54 -5.88 4.74 -3.57
CA ALA A 54 -5.83 3.48 -2.83
C ALA A 54 -7.18 2.77 -2.76
N ARG A 55 -8.29 3.53 -2.72
CA ARG A 55 -9.65 2.98 -2.64
C ARG A 55 -10.01 2.06 -3.81
N PRO A 56 -9.95 2.47 -5.09
CA PRO A 56 -10.22 1.57 -6.21
C PRO A 56 -9.19 0.44 -6.32
N LEU A 57 -7.94 0.66 -5.93
CA LEU A 57 -6.91 -0.39 -5.90
C LEU A 57 -7.26 -1.50 -4.89
N GLY A 58 -7.75 -1.13 -3.71
CA GLY A 58 -8.19 -2.10 -2.69
C GLY A 58 -9.36 -2.97 -3.15
N ILE A 59 -10.32 -2.38 -3.87
CA ILE A 59 -11.44 -3.11 -4.47
C ILE A 59 -10.94 -4.09 -5.54
N SER A 60 -10.13 -3.61 -6.49
CA SER A 60 -9.59 -4.44 -7.58
C SER A 60 -8.74 -5.61 -7.06
N LEU A 61 -7.91 -5.38 -6.04
CA LEU A 61 -7.11 -6.44 -5.42
C LEU A 61 -7.98 -7.48 -4.71
N SER A 62 -9.02 -7.03 -4.00
CA SER A 62 -10.01 -7.92 -3.36
C SER A 62 -10.69 -8.81 -4.41
N ASN A 63 -11.13 -8.21 -5.52
CA ASN A 63 -11.76 -8.92 -6.63
C ASN A 63 -10.81 -9.95 -7.25
N GLN A 64 -9.55 -9.59 -7.50
CA GLN A 64 -8.55 -10.51 -8.04
C GLN A 64 -8.31 -11.71 -7.11
N ARG A 65 -8.21 -11.49 -5.80
CA ARG A 65 -8.05 -12.57 -4.82
C ARG A 65 -9.27 -13.49 -4.78
N ALA A 66 -10.47 -12.94 -4.80
CA ALA A 66 -11.70 -13.72 -4.85
C ALA A 66 -11.77 -14.59 -6.13
N GLN A 67 -11.39 -14.02 -7.28
CA GLN A 67 -11.32 -14.75 -8.56
C GLN A 67 -10.27 -15.87 -8.54
N ALA A 68 -9.10 -15.63 -7.96
CA ALA A 68 -8.06 -16.65 -7.81
C ALA A 68 -8.55 -17.82 -6.94
N ALA A 69 -9.16 -17.53 -5.79
CA ALA A 69 -9.70 -18.54 -4.88
C ALA A 69 -10.81 -19.38 -5.51
N LEU A 70 -11.62 -18.80 -6.40
CA LEU A 70 -12.64 -19.53 -7.15
C LEU A 70 -12.01 -20.53 -8.14
N ARG A 71 -10.95 -20.12 -8.84
CA ARG A 71 -10.25 -20.97 -9.83
C ARG A 71 -9.56 -22.17 -9.22
N GLU A 72 -9.07 -22.06 -7.98
CA GLU A 72 -8.43 -23.17 -7.26
C GLU A 72 -9.39 -24.29 -6.89
N ARG A 73 -10.69 -23.98 -6.68
CA ARG A 73 -11.71 -24.97 -6.29
C ARG A 73 -12.24 -25.83 -7.44
N VAL A 74 -11.92 -25.45 -8.68
CA VAL A 74 -12.38 -26.13 -9.91
C VAL A 74 -11.28 -27.04 -10.50
N LYS A 75 -10.09 -27.04 -9.90
CA LYS A 75 -9.05 -28.05 -10.16
C LYS A 75 -9.22 -29.24 -9.23
#